data_AF-Q9I075-F1
#
_entry.id   AF-Q9I075-F1
#
_cell.length_a   1.000
_cell.length_b   1.000
_cell.length_c   1.000
_cell.angle_alpha   90.00
_cell.angle_beta   90.00
_cell.angle_gamma   90.00
#
_symmetry.space_group_name_H-M   'P 1'
#
loop_
_entity.id
_entity.type
_entity.pdbx_description
1 polymer ?
#
loop_
_entity_poly.entity_id
_entity_poly.type
_entity_poly.pdbx_seq_one_letter_code
_entity_poly.pdbx_strand_id
1 'polypeptide(L)'
;MTASPSPVSATPWLTLSIRLMAGGFLLFFGLALATLLLRLDQSLLDSDAGRLLLRLVRWGDQQGGGQHYELMISTIYLVWGAFLWRAASQPFRHRLFIDFTVAANAAHFGLMFLQGLLMPGEHIHLAGDVLLGWASLLPLMLFWIPQRKRAAPSLAVERK
;
A
#
# COMPACT_ATOMS: atom_id res chain seq x y z
N MET A 1 17.70 -40.70 -7.85
CA MET A 1 16.76 -39.72 -8.46
C MET A 1 16.15 -38.89 -7.35
N THR A 2 16.70 -37.71 -7.05
CA THR A 2 16.07 -36.76 -6.13
C THR A 2 14.87 -36.15 -6.86
N ALA A 3 13.65 -36.41 -6.40
CA ALA A 3 12.45 -35.79 -6.94
C ALA A 3 12.63 -34.25 -6.92
N SER A 4 12.42 -33.60 -8.06
CA SER A 4 12.41 -32.13 -8.12
C SER A 4 11.28 -31.65 -7.21
N PRO A 5 11.50 -30.65 -6.32
CA PRO A 5 10.45 -30.14 -5.48
C PRO A 5 9.32 -29.60 -6.37
N SER A 6 8.08 -29.99 -6.08
CA SER A 6 6.90 -29.47 -6.80
C SER A 6 6.92 -27.94 -6.81
N PRO A 7 6.58 -27.29 -7.94
CA PRO A 7 6.56 -25.83 -8.02
C PRO A 7 5.63 -25.27 -6.94
N VAL A 8 6.14 -24.36 -6.12
CA VAL A 8 5.35 -23.76 -5.04
C VAL A 8 4.30 -22.84 -5.66
N SER A 9 3.04 -23.20 -5.54
CA SER A 9 1.92 -22.37 -5.96
C SER A 9 1.53 -21.38 -4.87
N ALA A 10 1.12 -20.18 -5.27
CA ALA A 10 0.63 -19.17 -4.33
C ALA A 10 -0.74 -19.62 -3.80
N THR A 11 -0.96 -19.49 -2.48
CA THR A 11 -2.28 -19.75 -1.93
C THR A 11 -3.29 -18.71 -2.45
N PRO A 12 -4.59 -19.07 -2.56
CA PRO A 12 -5.62 -18.11 -2.93
C PRO A 12 -5.64 -16.87 -2.02
N TRP A 13 -5.35 -17.06 -0.73
CA TRP A 13 -5.26 -15.98 0.26
C TRP A 13 -4.13 -14.99 0.01
N LEU A 14 -2.97 -15.45 -0.47
CA LEU A 14 -1.88 -14.55 -0.87
C LEU A 14 -2.25 -13.77 -2.14
N THR A 15 -2.80 -14.45 -3.13
CA THR A 15 -3.26 -13.78 -4.36
C THR A 15 -4.32 -12.74 -4.03
N LEU A 16 -5.25 -13.07 -3.14
CA LEU A 16 -6.28 -12.15 -2.66
C LEU A 16 -5.68 -10.97 -1.91
N SER A 17 -4.75 -11.18 -0.97
CA SER A 17 -4.16 -10.06 -0.20
C SER A 17 -3.37 -9.10 -1.09
N ILE A 18 -2.64 -9.60 -2.10
CA ILE A 18 -1.96 -8.76 -3.10
C ILE A 18 -2.98 -7.97 -3.92
N ARG A 19 -4.05 -8.60 -4.39
CA ARG A 19 -5.11 -7.93 -5.16
C ARG A 19 -5.86 -6.88 -4.35
N LEU A 20 -6.17 -7.17 -3.09
CA LEU A 20 -6.82 -6.21 -2.19
C LEU A 20 -5.93 -5.00 -1.94
N MET A 21 -4.64 -5.20 -1.69
CA MET A 21 -3.68 -4.10 -1.58
C MET A 21 -3.60 -3.29 -2.87
N ALA A 22 -3.44 -3.96 -4.02
CA ALA A 22 -3.34 -3.31 -5.32
C ALA A 22 -4.61 -2.52 -5.67
N GLY A 23 -5.78 -3.11 -5.48
CA GLY A 23 -7.07 -2.45 -5.68
C GLY A 23 -7.28 -1.29 -4.71
N GLY A 24 -6.83 -1.45 -3.45
CA GLY A 24 -6.83 -0.39 -2.45
C GLY A 24 -5.99 0.82 -2.88
N PHE A 25 -4.77 0.59 -3.40
CA PHE A 25 -3.94 1.67 -3.95
C PHE A 25 -4.63 2.36 -5.13
N LEU A 26 -5.14 1.59 -6.08
CA LEU A 26 -5.82 2.15 -7.25
C LEU A 26 -7.04 2.98 -6.87
N LEU A 27 -7.84 2.51 -5.91
CA LEU A 27 -9.05 3.19 -5.46
C LEU A 27 -8.71 4.43 -4.63
N PHE A 28 -7.92 4.28 -3.57
CA PHE A 28 -7.61 5.36 -2.63
C PHE A 28 -6.88 6.51 -3.34
N PHE A 29 -5.77 6.20 -4.03
CA PHE A 29 -4.98 7.22 -4.70
C PHE A 29 -5.61 7.69 -6.00
N GLY A 30 -6.44 6.87 -6.66
CA GLY A 30 -7.26 7.32 -7.80
C GLY A 30 -8.31 8.34 -7.38
N LEU A 31 -8.98 8.11 -6.25
CA LEU A 31 -9.92 9.06 -5.66
C LEU A 31 -9.19 10.32 -5.21
N ALA A 32 -8.08 10.23 -4.47
CA ALA A 32 -7.30 11.39 -4.03
C ALA A 32 -6.77 12.23 -5.21
N LEU A 33 -6.26 11.57 -6.25
CA LEU A 33 -5.82 12.25 -7.47
C LEU A 33 -6.99 12.96 -8.17
N ALA A 34 -8.13 12.28 -8.31
CA ALA A 34 -9.30 12.86 -8.95
C ALA A 34 -9.89 14.03 -8.14
N THR A 35 -9.98 13.93 -6.82
CA THR A 35 -10.51 15.01 -5.97
C THR A 35 -9.68 16.27 -6.06
N LEU A 36 -8.35 16.16 -6.09
CA LEU A 36 -7.44 17.29 -6.25
C LEU A 36 -7.45 17.87 -7.67
N LEU A 37 -7.33 17.03 -8.70
CA LEU A 37 -7.28 17.51 -10.09
C LEU A 37 -8.59 18.16 -10.53
N LEU A 38 -9.73 17.63 -10.07
CA LEU A 38 -11.07 18.18 -10.36
C LEU A 38 -11.50 19.26 -9.35
N ARG A 39 -10.63 19.62 -8.38
CA ARG A 39 -10.90 20.59 -7.31
C ARG A 39 -12.18 20.29 -6.50
N LEU A 40 -12.54 19.01 -6.41
CA LEU A 40 -13.66 18.54 -5.59
C LEU A 40 -13.35 18.68 -4.09
N ASP A 41 -12.07 18.78 -3.73
CA ASP A 41 -11.65 19.05 -2.37
C ASP A 41 -12.17 20.39 -1.84
N GLN A 42 -12.31 21.42 -2.71
CA GLN A 42 -12.92 22.70 -2.34
C GLN A 42 -14.37 22.51 -1.89
N SER A 43 -15.15 21.72 -2.64
CA SER A 43 -16.53 21.41 -2.28
C SER A 43 -16.63 20.52 -1.04
N LEU A 44 -15.66 19.62 -0.81
CA LEU A 44 -15.62 18.81 0.41
C LEU A 44 -15.36 19.66 1.66
N LEU A 45 -14.55 20.72 1.55
CA LEU A 45 -14.24 21.64 2.65
C LEU A 45 -15.45 22.47 3.12
N ASP A 46 -16.47 22.64 2.27
CA ASP A 46 -17.74 23.32 2.60
C ASP A 46 -18.62 22.51 3.55
N SER A 47 -18.37 21.20 3.68
CA SER A 47 -19.12 20.30 4.58
C SER A 47 -18.26 19.85 5.76
N ASP A 48 -18.85 19.77 6.96
CA ASP A 48 -18.13 19.29 8.15
C ASP A 48 -17.63 17.85 7.96
N ALA A 49 -18.44 17.00 7.32
CA ALA A 49 -18.08 15.63 7.01
C ALA A 49 -16.92 15.55 6.01
N GLY A 50 -16.95 16.33 4.92
CA GLY A 50 -15.86 16.36 3.94
C GLY A 50 -14.57 16.92 4.53
N ARG A 51 -14.66 17.94 5.39
CA ARG A 51 -13.50 18.45 6.14
C ARG A 51 -12.91 17.40 7.08
N LEU A 52 -13.73 16.65 7.80
CA LEU A 52 -13.27 15.55 8.64
C LEU A 52 -12.58 14.46 7.80
N LEU A 53 -13.18 14.07 6.68
CA LEU A 53 -12.61 13.06 5.77
C LEU A 53 -11.25 13.50 5.23
N LEU A 54 -11.13 14.75 4.76
CA LEU A 54 -9.85 15.29 4.30
C LEU A 54 -8.81 15.28 5.43
N ARG A 55 -9.16 15.72 6.64
CA ARG A 55 -8.23 15.70 7.78
C ARG A 55 -7.77 14.31 8.20
N LEU A 56 -8.51 13.25 7.89
CA LEU A 56 -8.10 11.88 8.17
C LEU A 56 -6.99 11.37 7.22
N VAL A 57 -6.86 11.97 6.03
CA VAL A 57 -6.02 11.42 4.94
C VAL A 57 -5.03 12.42 4.34
N ARG A 58 -5.29 13.72 4.45
CA ARG A 58 -4.48 14.79 3.87
C ARG A 58 -3.49 15.31 4.88
N TRP A 59 -2.22 15.05 4.62
CA TRP A 59 -1.10 15.55 5.41
C TRP A 59 -0.71 16.97 4.98
N GLY A 60 -0.31 17.81 5.94
CA GLY A 60 0.37 19.08 5.65
C GLY A 60 -0.53 20.33 5.59
N ASP A 61 -1.74 20.28 6.15
CA ASP A 61 -2.66 21.44 6.19
C ASP A 61 -2.08 22.65 6.97
N GLN A 62 -1.10 22.45 7.86
CA GLN A 62 -0.55 23.54 8.67
C GLN A 62 0.51 24.41 7.98
N GLN A 63 1.19 23.89 6.94
CA GLN A 63 2.36 24.57 6.33
C GLN A 63 2.20 24.84 4.83
N GLY A 64 1.09 24.41 4.22
CA GLY A 64 0.90 24.50 2.77
C GLY A 64 1.76 23.49 2.00
N GLY A 65 1.34 23.17 0.78
CA GLY A 65 2.08 22.26 -0.10
C GLY A 65 1.75 20.77 0.03
N GLY A 66 0.94 20.36 1.01
CA GLY A 66 0.46 18.97 1.16
C GLY A 66 -0.15 18.41 -0.12
N GLN A 67 -0.94 19.24 -0.84
CA GLN A 67 -1.57 18.87 -2.12
C GLN A 67 -0.55 18.49 -3.21
N HIS A 68 0.61 19.14 -3.27
CA HIS A 68 1.62 18.83 -4.29
C HIS A 68 2.24 17.46 -4.05
N TYR A 69 2.55 17.14 -2.78
CA TYR A 69 3.03 15.82 -2.39
C TYR A 69 1.94 14.76 -2.56
N GLU A 70 0.69 15.09 -2.25
CA GLU A 70 -0.48 14.23 -2.43
C GLU A 70 -0.68 13.85 -3.91
N LEU A 71 -0.58 14.79 -4.84
CA LEU A 71 -0.62 14.51 -6.28
C LEU A 71 0.53 13.60 -6.73
N MET A 72 1.75 13.89 -6.27
CA MET A 72 2.96 13.12 -6.63
C MET A 72 2.86 11.69 -6.12
N ILE A 73 2.58 11.50 -4.82
CA ILE A 73 2.48 10.17 -4.21
C ILE A 73 1.31 9.39 -4.80
N SER A 74 0.18 10.04 -5.06
CA SER A 74 -0.97 9.39 -5.70
C SER A 74 -0.62 8.84 -7.06
N THR A 75 0.09 9.62 -7.88
CA THR A 75 0.55 9.17 -9.20
C THR A 75 1.48 7.96 -9.10
N ILE A 76 2.44 7.98 -8.17
CA ILE A 76 3.37 6.85 -7.94
C ILE A 76 2.60 5.60 -7.51
N TYR A 77 1.67 5.73 -6.57
CA TYR A 77 0.91 4.60 -6.04
C TYR A 77 -0.11 4.03 -7.04
N LEU A 78 -0.64 4.83 -7.96
CA LEU A 78 -1.46 4.33 -9.06
C LEU A 78 -0.66 3.39 -9.97
N VAL A 79 0.55 3.80 -10.35
CA VAL A 79 1.45 2.95 -11.13
C VAL A 79 1.85 1.71 -10.31
N TRP A 80 2.21 1.89 -9.04
CA TRP A 80 2.53 0.77 -8.14
C TRP A 80 1.38 -0.23 -8.05
N GLY A 81 0.16 0.25 -7.82
CA GLY A 81 -1.06 -0.57 -7.74
C GLY A 81 -1.30 -1.37 -9.01
N ALA A 82 -1.12 -0.77 -10.19
CA ALA A 82 -1.25 -1.48 -11.47
C ALA A 82 -0.22 -2.61 -11.62
N PHE A 83 1.04 -2.37 -11.27
CA PHE A 83 2.08 -3.39 -11.30
C PHE A 83 1.86 -4.48 -10.24
N LEU A 84 1.39 -4.11 -9.05
CA LEU A 84 1.07 -5.05 -7.97
C LEU A 84 -0.12 -5.94 -8.33
N TRP A 85 -1.14 -5.39 -8.97
CA TRP A 85 -2.27 -6.15 -9.51
C TRP A 85 -1.80 -7.21 -10.50
N ARG A 86 -0.88 -6.85 -11.41
CA ARG A 86 -0.28 -7.78 -12.37
C ARG A 86 0.61 -8.81 -11.70
N ALA A 87 1.38 -8.43 -10.68
CA ALA A 87 2.24 -9.33 -9.93
C ALA A 87 1.44 -10.42 -9.18
N ALA A 88 0.20 -10.13 -8.80
CA ALA A 88 -0.68 -11.05 -8.06
C ALA A 88 -0.91 -12.39 -8.76
N SER A 89 -0.87 -12.45 -10.10
CA SER A 89 -1.06 -13.72 -10.83
C SER A 89 0.11 -14.68 -10.70
N GLN A 90 1.33 -14.17 -10.45
CA GLN A 90 2.54 -14.98 -10.32
C GLN A 90 3.45 -14.39 -9.21
N PRO A 91 3.06 -14.42 -7.92
CA PRO A 91 3.77 -13.69 -6.87
C PRO A 91 5.24 -14.10 -6.70
N PHE A 92 5.54 -15.40 -6.81
CA PHE A 92 6.92 -15.89 -6.65
C PHE A 92 7.87 -15.48 -7.78
N ARG A 93 7.35 -15.32 -9.01
CA ARG A 93 8.12 -14.77 -10.14
C ARG A 93 8.43 -13.29 -9.94
N HIS A 94 7.58 -12.57 -9.20
CA HIS A 94 7.73 -11.16 -8.87
C HIS A 94 8.20 -10.94 -7.42
N ARG A 95 8.88 -11.92 -6.80
CA ARG A 95 9.22 -11.89 -5.37
C ARG A 95 9.94 -10.64 -4.90
N LEU A 96 10.88 -10.09 -5.69
CA LEU A 96 11.63 -8.89 -5.31
C LEU A 96 10.71 -7.67 -5.25
N PHE A 97 9.74 -7.59 -6.16
CA PHE A 97 8.75 -6.52 -6.17
C PHE A 97 7.77 -6.62 -5.00
N ILE A 98 7.36 -7.84 -4.62
CA ILE A 98 6.54 -8.05 -3.41
C ILE A 98 7.35 -7.76 -2.13
N ASP A 99 8.61 -8.19 -2.06
CA ASP A 99 9.53 -7.86 -0.96
C ASP A 99 9.72 -6.34 -0.83
N PHE A 100 9.94 -5.64 -1.95
CA PHE A 100 10.00 -4.18 -1.99
C PHE A 100 8.68 -3.54 -1.55
N THR A 101 7.53 -4.06 -2.01
CA THR A 101 6.21 -3.58 -1.60
C THR A 101 6.01 -3.66 -0.09
N VAL A 102 6.37 -4.80 0.51
CA VAL A 102 6.28 -4.97 1.96
C VAL A 102 7.24 -4.03 2.69
N ALA A 103 8.51 -3.98 2.29
CA ALA A 103 9.52 -3.18 2.98
C ALA A 103 9.26 -1.67 2.87
N ALA A 104 8.94 -1.18 1.67
CA ALA A 104 8.72 0.23 1.43
C ALA A 104 7.43 0.73 2.10
N ASN A 105 6.34 -0.05 2.09
CA ASN A 105 5.12 0.34 2.81
C ASN A 105 5.27 0.21 4.33
N ALA A 106 6.05 -0.76 4.84
CA ALA A 106 6.38 -0.82 6.25
C ALA A 106 7.19 0.42 6.70
N ALA A 107 8.15 0.86 5.90
CA ALA A 107 8.89 2.09 6.16
C ALA A 107 8.00 3.34 6.08
N HIS A 108 7.15 3.42 5.06
CA HIS A 108 6.23 4.54 4.85
C HIS A 108 5.20 4.65 5.97
N PHE A 109 4.40 3.61 6.21
CA PHE A 109 3.37 3.61 7.26
C PHE A 109 3.98 3.63 8.67
N GLY A 110 5.20 3.08 8.84
CA GLY A 110 5.96 3.20 10.07
C GLY A 110 6.37 4.65 10.35
N LEU A 111 6.83 5.39 9.34
CA LEU A 111 7.13 6.81 9.47
C LEU A 111 5.86 7.62 9.75
N MET A 112 4.79 7.41 8.99
CA MET A 112 3.51 8.09 9.23
C MET A 112 2.97 7.81 10.64
N PHE A 113 3.09 6.57 11.13
CA PHE A 113 2.71 6.23 12.50
C PHE A 113 3.54 6.99 13.54
N LEU A 114 4.86 7.06 13.37
CA LEU A 114 5.73 7.84 14.25
C LEU A 114 5.40 9.34 14.20
N GLN A 115 5.17 9.91 13.01
CA GLN A 115 4.77 11.30 12.86
C GLN A 115 3.42 11.56 13.53
N GLY A 116 2.43 10.69 13.33
CA GLY A 116 1.12 10.78 13.97
C GLY A 116 1.17 10.63 15.49
N LEU A 117 2.19 10.01 16.08
CA LEU A 117 2.39 10.00 17.54
C LEU A 117 3.11 11.27 18.03
N LEU A 118 4.14 11.70 17.31
CA LEU A 118 5.07 12.74 17.78
C LEU A 118 4.66 14.16 17.41
N MET A 119 3.82 14.35 16.39
CA MET A 119 3.42 15.65 15.87
C MET A 119 1.95 15.92 16.20
N PRO A 120 1.62 16.82 17.16
CA PRO A 120 0.25 17.04 17.63
C PRO A 120 -0.78 17.39 16.53
N GLY A 121 -0.34 18.07 15.47
CA GLY A 121 -1.19 18.38 14.31
C GLY A 121 -1.61 17.15 13.50
N GLU A 122 -0.84 16.06 13.58
CA GLU A 122 -0.97 14.88 12.72
C GLU A 122 -1.64 13.69 13.45
N HIS A 123 -2.05 13.86 14.72
CA HIS A 123 -2.66 12.80 15.54
C HIS A 123 -3.90 12.19 14.89
N ILE A 124 -4.67 13.00 14.15
CA ILE A 124 -5.88 12.56 13.47
C ILE A 124 -5.61 11.51 12.39
N HIS A 125 -4.42 11.50 11.77
CA HIS A 125 -4.02 10.53 10.75
C HIS A 125 -3.88 9.12 11.33
N LEU A 126 -3.58 8.97 12.62
CA LEU A 126 -3.52 7.67 13.29
C LEU A 126 -4.85 6.91 13.18
N ALA A 127 -5.98 7.63 13.23
CA ALA A 127 -7.32 7.06 13.09
C ALA A 127 -7.80 6.96 11.63
N GLY A 128 -7.06 7.57 10.70
CA GLY A 128 -7.40 7.64 9.28
C GLY A 128 -6.53 6.74 8.42
N ASP A 129 -5.73 7.37 7.56
CA ASP A 129 -4.91 6.69 6.56
C ASP A 129 -3.79 5.81 7.15
N VAL A 130 -3.24 6.14 8.32
CA VAL A 130 -2.25 5.27 9.01
C VAL A 130 -2.88 3.92 9.36
N LEU A 131 -4.08 3.93 9.95
CA LEU A 131 -4.80 2.70 10.29
C LEU A 131 -5.15 1.92 9.03
N LEU A 132 -5.64 2.60 7.98
CA LEU A 132 -5.94 1.97 6.69
C LEU A 132 -4.70 1.32 6.05
N GLY A 133 -3.56 2.03 6.08
CA GLY A 133 -2.28 1.55 5.57
C GLY A 133 -1.85 0.25 6.26
N TRP A 134 -1.82 0.24 7.60
CA TRP A 134 -1.50 -0.97 8.37
C TRP A 134 -2.51 -2.11 8.17
N ALA A 135 -3.81 -1.79 8.13
CA ALA A 135 -4.86 -2.77 7.88
C ALA A 135 -4.72 -3.46 6.52
N SER A 136 -4.21 -2.76 5.51
CA SER A 136 -3.90 -3.34 4.20
C SER A 136 -2.59 -4.13 4.17
N LEU A 137 -1.54 -3.65 4.86
CA LEU A 137 -0.20 -4.23 4.84
C LEU A 137 -0.08 -5.52 5.65
N LEU A 138 -0.71 -5.59 6.83
CA LEU A 138 -0.59 -6.75 7.72
C LEU A 138 -1.09 -8.05 7.08
N PRO A 139 -2.25 -8.12 6.42
CA PRO A 139 -2.66 -9.31 5.68
C PRO A 139 -1.65 -9.74 4.62
N LEU A 140 -1.10 -8.80 3.85
CA LEU A 140 -0.06 -9.11 2.87
C LEU A 140 1.18 -9.72 3.55
N MET A 141 1.67 -9.12 4.64
CA MET A 141 2.82 -9.64 5.39
C MET A 141 2.56 -11.05 5.93
N LEU A 142 1.39 -11.28 6.53
CA LEU A 142 0.99 -12.55 7.13
C LEU A 142 0.97 -13.68 6.10
N PHE A 143 0.50 -13.41 4.88
CA PHE A 143 0.45 -14.44 3.83
C PHE A 143 1.74 -14.55 3.01
N TRP A 144 2.46 -13.45 2.78
CA TRP A 144 3.67 -13.42 1.95
C TRP A 144 4.88 -14.02 2.64
N ILE A 145 5.19 -13.60 3.87
CA ILE A 145 6.45 -13.96 4.54
C ILE A 145 6.58 -15.48 4.74
N PRO A 146 5.56 -16.22 5.23
CA PRO A 146 5.66 -17.67 5.39
C PRO A 146 5.79 -18.41 4.05
N GLN A 147 5.04 -17.98 3.02
CA GLN A 147 5.07 -18.62 1.70
C GLN A 147 6.38 -18.39 0.97
N ARG A 148 6.94 -17.18 1.06
CA ARG A 148 8.27 -16.86 0.53
C ARG A 148 9.35 -17.75 1.15
N LYS A 149 9.31 -17.97 2.47
CA LYS A 149 10.26 -18.86 3.17
C LYS A 149 10.15 -20.32 2.68
N ARG A 150 8.93 -20.81 2.48
CA ARG A 150 8.67 -22.17 1.93
C ARG A 150 9.15 -22.32 0.49
N ALA A 151 9.00 -21.28 -0.34
CA ALA A 151 9.42 -21.28 -1.74
C ALA A 151 10.94 -21.11 -1.93
N ALA A 152 11.66 -20.57 -0.94
CA ALA A 152 13.08 -20.23 -1.07
C ALA A 152 13.98 -21.37 -1.60
N PRO A 153 13.87 -22.64 -1.14
CA PRO A 153 14.68 -23.73 -1.68
C PRO A 153 14.42 -24.00 -3.17
N SER A 154 13.14 -24.06 -3.58
CA SER A 154 12.76 -24.28 -4.98
C SER A 154 13.27 -23.17 -5.91
N LEU A 155 13.17 -21.92 -5.46
CA LEU A 155 13.59 -20.75 -6.22
C LEU A 155 15.10 -20.53 -6.27
N ALA A 156 15.87 -21.29 -5.48
CA ALA A 156 17.33 -21.32 -5.53
C ALA A 156 17.83 -22.38 -6.52
N VAL A 157 17.09 -23.48 -6.68
CA VAL A 157 17.39 -24.51 -7.69
C VAL A 157 17.19 -23.94 -9.10
N GLU A 158 16.13 -23.17 -9.35
CA GLU A 158 15.88 -22.54 -10.67
C GLU A 158 16.94 -21.50 -11.10
N ARG A 159 17.82 -21.04 -10.20
CA ARG A 159 18.90 -20.11 -10.53
C ARG A 159 20.23 -20.80 -10.91
N LYS A 160 20.31 -22.13 -10.76
CA LYS A 160 21.46 -22.94 -11.18
C LYS A 160 21.19 -23.56 -12.54
#